data_AF-A0A2L0B741-F1
#
_entry.id   AF-A0A2L0B741-F1
#
_cell.length_a   1.000
_cell.length_b   1.000
_cell.length_c   1.000
_cell.angle_alpha   90.00
_cell.angle_beta   90.00
_cell.angle_gamma   90.00
#
_symmetry.space_group_name_H-M   'P 1'
#
loop_
_entity.id
_entity.type
_entity.pdbx_description
1 polymer ?
#
loop_
_entity_poly.entity_id
_entity_poly.type
_entity_poly.pdbx_seq_one_letter_code
_entity_poly.pdbx_strand_id
1 'polypeptide(L)'
;VEGGVKFDFSEISLSKDYSQSIENNEYTELNDLEDVYESDADDSNKTVLQSCFKSMVETLSKQDPETIAQVQLFVKELRRITLLWDELWLGTLLQHHSEINKRQQMLEQEIEKVNENPNLDKQEKVSLIAEKYRIIVKPIIFILEQLYAVTSTEPETPHEKIFQDQYLPLVEKVIDQLKKPENPEKVQECWQPLRMLQTKFQQKTHKRTSYSLKMQDISPILAGMKETVIAMPGIDSSSKGRVTIVGLSNHVSILPTKTKPKKLMFYGSDGQTYTYLFKGLEDLHLDERIMQFLSITNTMMQEITNGPDRNLYRARHYSVIPLGPRSGLISWVDGKTPVFALYKRWQQREATKPVSKSSSSANTIIQRPSELFYNKLNPLLQDYGVKNLENRKEWPLSILKQVLVELMNETPSDLLAKELWCNAINAGVWWQVVRKYSYSIAVMSIIGYIIGLGDRHLDNVLVDLSSGEV
;
A
#
# COMPACT_ATOMS: atom_id res chain seq x y z
N VAL A 1 2.75 14.81 35.27
CA VAL A 1 3.97 14.35 34.57
C VAL A 1 3.72 14.57 33.09
N GLU A 2 3.85 15.82 32.68
CA GLU A 2 3.68 16.29 31.30
C GLU A 2 5.06 16.27 30.66
N GLY A 3 5.19 15.53 29.57
CA GLY A 3 6.49 15.24 28.94
C GLY A 3 6.52 13.96 28.11
N GLY A 4 5.35 13.35 27.84
CA GLY A 4 5.24 12.29 26.85
C GLY A 4 5.21 12.91 25.46
N VAL A 5 6.30 12.78 24.71
CA VAL A 5 6.29 12.97 23.25
C VAL A 5 5.17 12.08 22.72
N LYS A 6 4.06 12.68 22.26
CA LYS A 6 2.99 11.94 21.59
C LYS A 6 3.63 11.28 20.38
N PHE A 7 3.57 9.95 20.32
CA PHE A 7 4.00 9.19 19.17
C PHE A 7 3.28 9.74 17.94
N ASP A 8 4.00 10.49 17.11
CA ASP A 8 3.42 11.01 15.89
C ASP A 8 3.39 9.86 14.91
N PHE A 9 2.18 9.45 14.55
CA PHE A 9 1.99 8.41 13.57
C PHE A 9 2.76 8.75 12.28
N SER A 10 3.00 10.04 11.97
CA SER A 10 3.77 10.56 10.82
C SER A 10 5.10 9.83 10.57
N GLU A 11 5.77 9.36 11.64
CA GLU A 11 7.07 8.67 11.59
C GLU A 11 6.99 7.21 11.10
N ILE A 12 5.79 6.59 11.14
CA ILE A 12 5.57 5.27 10.53
C ILE A 12 5.47 5.46 9.02
N SER A 13 6.60 5.35 8.32
CA SER A 13 6.66 5.19 6.88
C SER A 13 6.93 3.72 6.54
N LEU A 14 6.01 3.08 5.82
CA LEU A 14 6.34 1.85 5.11
C LEU A 14 7.21 2.26 3.93
N SER A 15 8.53 2.06 4.02
CA SER A 15 9.49 2.46 2.99
C SER A 15 9.02 2.02 1.60
N LYS A 16 9.00 2.94 0.62
CA LYS A 16 8.58 2.65 -0.76
C LYS A 16 9.56 1.68 -1.46
N ASP A 17 10.81 1.61 -1.02
CA ASP A 17 11.92 0.97 -1.73
C ASP A 17 12.26 -0.47 -1.29
N TYR A 18 11.29 -1.38 -1.37
CA TYR A 18 11.55 -2.82 -1.14
C TYR A 18 11.80 -3.62 -2.41
N SER A 19 12.16 -2.98 -3.53
CA SER A 19 12.47 -3.67 -4.79
C SER A 19 13.96 -3.80 -5.12
N GLN A 20 14.90 -3.36 -4.27
CA GLN A 20 16.34 -3.35 -4.62
C GLN A 20 17.31 -3.93 -3.58
N SER A 21 16.86 -4.60 -2.52
CA SER A 21 17.80 -5.25 -1.58
C SER A 21 18.21 -6.68 -1.98
N ILE A 22 18.48 -6.87 -3.26
CA ILE A 22 19.56 -7.72 -3.79
C ILE A 22 20.01 -6.98 -5.05
N GLU A 23 21.23 -6.43 -5.02
CA GLU A 23 21.99 -5.72 -6.09
C GLU A 23 22.40 -4.29 -5.70
N ASN A 24 23.60 -4.23 -5.12
CA ASN A 24 24.59 -3.14 -5.14
C ASN A 24 24.32 -1.83 -4.37
N ASN A 25 25.17 -1.67 -3.35
CA ASN A 25 25.65 -0.43 -2.74
C ASN A 25 26.15 0.59 -3.79
N GLU A 26 26.23 1.84 -3.33
CA GLU A 26 26.73 3.05 -4.00
C GLU A 26 25.70 3.86 -4.79
N TYR A 27 24.77 4.51 -4.09
CA TYR A 27 24.40 5.93 -4.29
C TYR A 27 23.73 6.43 -3.01
N THR A 28 24.52 6.68 -1.96
CA THR A 28 24.03 7.37 -0.76
C THR A 28 25.00 8.50 -0.47
N GLU A 29 24.74 9.68 -1.04
CA GLU A 29 25.27 10.96 -0.60
C GLU A 29 24.64 12.02 -1.51
N LEU A 30 23.68 12.79 -0.99
CA LEU A 30 23.39 14.21 -1.33
C LEU A 30 22.01 14.76 -0.93
N ASN A 31 21.20 14.10 -0.09
CA ASN A 31 19.88 14.64 0.30
C ASN A 31 19.68 14.98 1.80
N ASP A 32 20.70 14.93 2.66
CA ASP A 32 20.52 15.12 4.12
C ASP A 32 20.94 16.51 4.65
N LEU A 33 20.79 17.60 3.88
CA LEU A 33 21.24 18.92 4.34
C LEU A 33 20.25 20.11 4.20
N GLU A 34 18.96 19.90 3.95
CA GLU A 34 18.01 21.04 3.85
C GLU A 34 17.00 21.21 5.01
N ASP A 35 16.86 20.28 5.97
CA ASP A 35 15.76 20.34 6.95
C ASP A 35 16.08 20.97 8.32
N VAL A 36 16.96 21.99 8.42
CA VAL A 36 17.33 22.58 9.74
C VAL A 36 17.05 24.09 9.88
N TYR A 37 16.42 24.76 8.90
CA TYR A 37 16.15 26.22 9.01
C TYR A 37 14.71 26.66 8.72
N GLU A 38 13.69 25.90 9.13
CA GLU A 38 12.30 26.36 9.10
C GLU A 38 11.54 26.01 10.39
N SER A 39 11.72 26.77 11.49
CA SER A 39 11.03 26.44 12.76
C SER A 39 10.07 27.48 13.34
N ASP A 40 10.02 28.74 12.87
CA ASP A 40 9.20 29.76 13.56
C ASP A 40 8.07 30.36 12.70
N ALA A 41 8.22 30.43 11.38
CA ALA A 41 7.19 31.00 10.50
C ALA A 41 6.04 30.00 10.23
N ASP A 42 6.35 28.71 10.12
CA ASP A 42 5.42 27.67 9.68
C ASP A 42 4.40 27.28 10.76
N ASP A 43 4.78 27.38 12.03
CA ASP A 43 3.89 27.10 13.17
C ASP A 43 2.80 28.17 13.33
N SER A 44 3.13 29.42 13.01
CA SER A 44 2.15 30.52 12.97
C SER A 44 1.11 30.32 11.87
N ASN A 45 1.53 29.89 10.68
CA ASN A 45 0.64 29.60 9.55
C ASN A 45 -0.25 28.39 9.81
N LYS A 46 0.29 27.32 10.42
CA LYS A 46 -0.50 26.16 10.88
C LYS A 46 -1.57 26.57 11.88
N THR A 47 -1.22 27.46 12.83
CA THR A 47 -2.17 27.97 13.82
C THR A 47 -3.27 28.81 13.17
N VAL A 48 -2.94 29.65 12.19
CA VAL A 48 -3.93 30.44 11.43
C VAL A 48 -4.88 29.52 10.66
N LEU A 49 -4.36 28.56 9.89
CA LEU A 49 -5.19 27.61 9.14
C LEU A 49 -6.10 26.78 10.06
N GLN A 50 -5.59 26.31 11.19
CA GLN A 50 -6.39 25.60 12.19
C GLN A 50 -7.54 26.47 12.73
N SER A 51 -7.28 27.76 12.98
CA SER A 51 -8.31 28.70 13.43
C SER A 51 -9.39 28.92 12.37
N CYS A 52 -9.01 29.03 11.09
CA CYS A 52 -9.92 29.16 9.97
C CYS A 52 -10.80 27.91 9.83
N PHE A 53 -10.22 26.71 9.84
CA PHE A 53 -10.98 25.46 9.77
C PHE A 53 -11.94 25.30 10.94
N LYS A 54 -11.51 25.64 12.16
CA LYS A 54 -12.37 25.60 13.34
C LYS A 54 -13.57 26.54 13.16
N SER A 55 -13.36 27.77 12.71
CA SER A 55 -14.44 28.74 12.44
C SER A 55 -15.41 28.25 11.35
N MET A 56 -14.90 27.61 10.29
CA MET A 56 -15.74 27.01 9.24
C MET A 56 -16.61 25.88 9.80
N VAL A 57 -16.02 24.97 10.59
CA VAL A 57 -16.76 23.86 11.21
C VAL A 57 -17.80 24.38 12.20
N GLU A 58 -17.49 25.41 12.99
CA GLU A 58 -18.45 26.05 13.90
C GLU A 58 -19.62 26.68 13.13
N THR A 59 -19.35 27.32 11.99
CA THR A 59 -20.39 27.93 11.14
C THR A 59 -21.29 26.86 10.52
N LEU A 60 -20.71 25.78 9.98
CA LEU A 60 -21.46 24.67 9.41
C LEU A 60 -22.27 23.91 10.48
N SER A 61 -21.70 23.73 11.68
CA SER A 61 -22.37 23.07 12.80
C SER A 61 -23.58 23.86 13.31
N LYS A 62 -23.57 25.20 13.17
CA LYS A 62 -24.75 26.03 13.46
C LYS A 62 -25.87 25.84 12.44
N GLN A 63 -25.54 25.51 11.19
CA GLN A 63 -26.53 25.30 10.12
C GLN A 63 -27.10 23.89 10.13
N ASP A 64 -26.24 22.88 10.30
CA ASP A 64 -26.61 21.47 10.30
C ASP A 64 -25.76 20.70 11.32
N PRO A 65 -26.12 20.75 12.62
CA PRO A 65 -25.33 20.13 13.68
C PRO A 65 -25.32 18.60 13.58
N GLU A 66 -26.40 18.01 13.07
CA GLU A 66 -26.53 16.57 12.93
C GLU A 66 -25.58 16.03 11.86
N THR A 67 -25.56 16.64 10.67
CA THR A 67 -24.64 16.22 9.60
C THR A 67 -23.19 16.34 10.05
N ILE A 68 -22.82 17.45 10.71
CA ILE A 68 -21.44 17.64 11.15
C ILE A 68 -21.04 16.61 12.22
N ALA A 69 -21.91 16.33 13.19
CA ALA A 69 -21.64 15.30 14.21
C ALA A 69 -21.49 13.91 13.59
N GLN A 70 -22.39 13.55 12.66
CA GLN A 70 -22.33 12.25 11.97
C GLN A 70 -21.06 12.13 11.12
N VAL A 71 -20.67 13.16 10.37
CA VAL A 71 -19.44 13.17 9.56
C VAL A 71 -18.19 13.09 10.43
N GLN A 72 -18.13 13.82 11.55
CA GLN A 72 -17.00 13.75 12.47
C GLN A 72 -16.82 12.35 13.06
N LEU A 73 -17.92 11.73 13.49
CA LEU A 73 -17.91 10.35 13.99
C LEU A 73 -17.49 9.36 12.90
N PHE A 74 -18.04 9.52 11.69
CA PHE A 74 -17.71 8.70 10.53
C PHE A 74 -16.22 8.76 10.18
N VAL A 75 -15.64 9.95 10.08
CA VAL A 75 -14.21 10.13 9.79
C VAL A 75 -13.34 9.62 10.93
N LYS A 76 -13.73 9.82 12.20
CA LYS A 76 -13.03 9.26 13.37
C LYS A 76 -12.93 7.74 13.26
N GLU A 77 -14.04 7.07 12.97
CA GLU A 77 -14.08 5.61 12.87
C GLU A 77 -13.37 5.07 11.63
N LEU A 78 -13.46 5.76 10.49
CA LEU A 78 -12.65 5.42 9.31
C LEU A 78 -11.16 5.51 9.64
N ARG A 79 -10.72 6.57 10.34
CA ARG A 79 -9.33 6.70 10.78
C ARG A 79 -8.93 5.55 11.71
N ARG A 80 -9.79 5.13 12.64
CA ARG A 80 -9.55 3.97 13.53
C ARG A 80 -9.29 2.68 12.75
N ILE A 81 -10.11 2.38 11.74
CA ILE A 81 -9.95 1.15 10.95
C ILE A 81 -8.84 1.22 9.90
N THR A 82 -8.13 2.36 9.77
CA THR A 82 -7.03 2.53 8.82
C THR A 82 -5.92 1.54 9.09
N LEU A 83 -5.43 1.53 10.34
CA LEU A 83 -4.32 0.71 10.80
C LEU A 83 -4.73 0.07 12.12
N LEU A 84 -5.01 -1.23 12.08
CA LEU A 84 -5.36 -2.00 13.27
C LEU A 84 -4.12 -2.20 14.14
N TRP A 85 -4.30 -2.45 15.44
CA TRP A 85 -3.17 -2.59 16.37
C TRP A 85 -2.20 -3.71 16.00
N ASP A 86 -2.67 -4.85 15.50
CA ASP A 86 -1.79 -5.92 15.01
C ASP A 86 -1.05 -5.55 13.72
N GLU A 87 -1.67 -4.76 12.84
CA GLU A 87 -1.02 -4.20 11.65
C GLU A 87 0.04 -3.16 12.03
N LEU A 88 -0.25 -2.31 13.02
CA LEU A 88 0.68 -1.33 13.59
C LEU A 88 1.94 -2.03 14.14
N TRP A 89 1.75 -3.00 15.05
CA TRP A 89 2.87 -3.75 15.63
C TRP A 89 3.71 -4.46 14.56
N LEU A 90 3.06 -5.15 13.62
CA LEU A 90 3.77 -5.83 12.55
C LEU A 90 4.51 -4.85 11.63
N GLY A 91 3.87 -3.74 11.25
CA GLY A 91 4.44 -2.70 10.39
C GLY A 91 5.69 -2.08 11.01
N THR A 92 5.62 -1.67 12.27
CA THR A 92 6.74 -1.06 12.99
C THR A 92 7.89 -2.06 13.21
N LEU A 93 7.59 -3.31 13.59
CA LEU A 93 8.63 -4.34 13.74
C LEU A 93 9.34 -4.68 12.42
N LEU A 94 8.62 -4.64 11.30
CA LEU A 94 9.21 -4.83 9.97
C LEU A 94 10.05 -3.62 9.55
N GLN A 95 9.57 -2.40 9.80
CA GLN A 95 10.29 -1.15 9.49
C GLN A 95 11.65 -1.10 10.20
N HIS A 96 11.70 -1.50 11.47
CA HIS A 96 12.94 -1.52 12.26
C HIS A 96 13.71 -2.84 12.18
N HIS A 97 13.33 -3.79 11.33
CA HIS A 97 13.97 -5.11 11.29
C HIS A 97 15.45 -5.05 10.91
N SER A 98 15.82 -4.22 9.93
CA SER A 98 17.22 -4.02 9.53
C SER A 98 18.05 -3.41 10.66
N GLU A 99 17.51 -2.42 11.36
CA GLU A 99 18.14 -1.77 12.50
C GLU A 99 18.31 -2.71 13.69
N ILE A 100 17.30 -3.54 13.98
CA ILE A 100 17.37 -4.60 14.98
C ILE A 100 18.53 -5.57 14.65
N ASN A 101 18.65 -6.01 13.39
CA ASN A 101 19.73 -6.91 12.97
C ASN A 101 21.11 -6.26 13.07
N LYS A 102 21.24 -4.98 12.69
CA LYS A 102 22.49 -4.22 12.84
C LYS A 102 22.92 -4.11 14.30
N ARG A 103 21.97 -3.79 15.20
CA ARG A 103 22.22 -3.72 16.65
C ARG A 103 22.59 -5.07 17.25
N GLN A 104 21.99 -6.15 16.76
CA GLN A 104 22.34 -7.50 17.16
C GLN A 104 23.82 -7.81 16.81
N GLN A 105 24.24 -7.54 15.57
CA GLN A 105 25.62 -7.75 15.13
C GLN A 105 26.62 -6.86 15.89
N MET A 106 26.26 -5.59 16.13
CA MET A 106 27.08 -4.67 16.91
C MET A 106 27.30 -5.17 18.34
N LEU A 107 26.26 -5.71 18.98
CA LEU A 107 26.36 -6.27 20.31
C LEU A 107 27.24 -7.53 20.35
N GLU A 108 27.12 -8.41 19.35
CA GLU A 108 27.97 -9.61 19.23
C GLU A 108 29.46 -9.23 19.14
N GLN A 109 29.80 -8.23 18.31
CA GLN A 109 31.18 -7.72 18.17
C GLN A 109 31.71 -7.07 19.45
N GLU A 110 30.88 -6.29 20.17
CA GLU A 110 31.31 -5.65 21.41
C GLU A 110 31.52 -6.66 22.54
N ILE A 111 30.72 -7.73 22.60
CA ILE A 111 30.92 -8.84 23.55
C ILE A 111 32.23 -9.58 23.27
N GLU A 112 32.54 -9.85 22.00
CA GLU A 112 33.79 -10.49 21.59
C GLU A 112 35.00 -9.65 22.04
N LYS A 113 35.00 -8.33 21.78
CA LYS A 113 36.06 -7.41 22.22
C LYS A 113 36.24 -7.38 23.75
N VAL A 114 35.14 -7.37 24.51
CA VAL A 114 35.22 -7.38 25.98
C VAL A 114 35.77 -8.71 26.50
N ASN A 115 35.43 -9.82 25.85
CA ASN A 115 35.93 -11.14 26.21
C ASN A 115 37.42 -11.32 25.89
N GLU A 116 37.89 -10.81 24.74
CA GLU A 116 39.29 -10.86 24.31
C GLU A 116 40.23 -10.00 25.15
N ASN A 117 39.72 -8.99 25.87
CA ASN A 117 40.55 -8.10 26.67
C ASN A 117 41.17 -8.85 27.88
N PRO A 118 42.51 -8.97 27.96
CA PRO A 118 43.18 -9.67 29.06
C PRO A 118 43.23 -8.85 30.36
N ASN A 119 42.98 -7.54 30.30
CA ASN A 119 43.12 -6.62 31.44
C ASN A 119 41.85 -6.49 32.30
N LEU A 120 40.77 -7.20 31.96
CA LEU A 120 39.50 -7.14 32.67
C LEU A 120 39.26 -8.41 33.46
N ASP A 121 38.85 -8.27 34.71
CA ASP A 121 38.48 -9.41 35.53
C ASP A 121 37.09 -9.96 35.15
N LYS A 122 36.78 -11.20 35.53
CA LYS A 122 35.53 -11.87 35.07
C LYS A 122 34.26 -11.10 35.49
N GLN A 123 34.26 -10.48 36.67
CA GLN A 123 33.14 -9.66 37.14
C GLN A 123 33.01 -8.33 36.36
N GLU A 124 34.14 -7.71 36.00
CA GLU A 124 34.18 -6.47 35.24
C GLU A 124 33.69 -6.68 33.81
N LYS A 125 34.06 -7.82 33.19
CA LYS A 125 33.56 -8.23 31.88
C LYS A 125 32.03 -8.36 31.86
N VAL A 126 31.45 -9.05 32.84
CA VAL A 126 29.99 -9.21 32.96
C VAL A 126 29.30 -7.86 33.12
N SER A 127 29.83 -6.97 33.97
CA SER A 127 29.26 -5.63 34.17
C SER A 127 29.33 -4.76 32.92
N LEU A 128 30.46 -4.80 32.19
CA LEU A 128 30.65 -4.05 30.95
C LEU A 128 29.72 -4.55 29.84
N ILE A 129 29.58 -5.87 29.71
CA ILE A 129 28.65 -6.48 28.74
C ILE A 129 27.21 -6.06 29.04
N ALA A 130 26.79 -6.07 30.32
CA ALA A 130 25.45 -5.64 30.71
C ALA A 130 25.18 -4.17 30.39
N GLU A 131 26.16 -3.28 30.61
CA GLU A 131 26.01 -1.85 30.30
C GLU A 131 25.98 -1.60 28.78
N LYS A 132 26.86 -2.28 28.02
CA LYS A 132 26.87 -2.22 26.55
C LYS A 132 25.56 -2.74 25.96
N TYR A 133 25.05 -3.86 26.47
CA TYR A 133 23.73 -4.39 26.10
C TYR A 133 22.64 -3.35 26.32
N ARG A 134 22.59 -2.74 27.52
CA ARG A 134 21.59 -1.73 27.87
C ARG A 134 21.61 -0.55 26.90
N ILE A 135 22.79 -0.04 26.56
CA ILE A 135 22.95 1.10 25.65
C ILE A 135 22.45 0.75 24.23
N ILE A 136 22.85 -0.42 23.71
CA ILE A 136 22.51 -0.84 22.35
C ILE A 136 21.01 -1.19 22.22
N VAL A 137 20.40 -1.77 23.24
CA VAL A 137 18.99 -2.23 23.17
C VAL A 137 17.99 -1.13 23.54
N LYS A 138 18.40 -0.10 24.30
CA LYS A 138 17.52 0.99 24.78
C LYS A 138 16.63 1.62 23.69
N PRO A 139 17.13 1.96 22.49
CA PRO A 139 16.27 2.52 21.44
C PRO A 139 15.18 1.56 20.93
N ILE A 140 15.47 0.25 20.90
CA ILE A 140 14.46 -0.75 20.53
C ILE A 140 13.40 -0.88 21.62
N ILE A 141 13.82 -0.91 22.90
CA ILE A 141 12.88 -0.91 24.03
C ILE A 141 11.98 0.32 23.98
N PHE A 142 12.56 1.50 23.70
CA PHE A 142 11.79 2.74 23.58
C PHE A 142 10.68 2.62 22.51
N ILE A 143 10.97 2.08 21.33
CA ILE A 143 9.97 1.85 20.28
C ILE A 143 8.87 0.91 20.77
N LEU A 144 9.22 -0.21 21.41
CA LEU A 144 8.25 -1.19 21.93
C LEU A 144 7.38 -0.59 23.05
N GLU A 145 7.96 0.24 23.92
CA GLU A 145 7.24 0.96 24.98
C GLU A 145 6.26 1.99 24.42
N GLN A 146 6.63 2.71 23.34
CA GLN A 146 5.71 3.61 22.66
C GLN A 146 4.53 2.86 22.04
N LEU A 147 4.80 1.75 21.34
CA LEU A 147 3.73 0.89 20.80
C LEU A 147 2.85 0.32 21.90
N TYR A 148 3.44 -0.10 23.02
CA TYR A 148 2.72 -0.57 24.19
C TYR A 148 1.83 0.53 24.77
N ALA A 149 2.34 1.76 24.91
CA ALA A 149 1.55 2.89 25.41
C ALA A 149 0.34 3.20 24.52
N VAL A 150 0.49 3.13 23.19
CA VAL A 150 -0.62 3.33 22.25
C VAL A 150 -1.65 2.20 22.36
N THR A 151 -1.20 0.95 22.47
CA THR A 151 -2.07 -0.23 22.42
C THR A 151 -2.58 -0.74 23.77
N SER A 152 -2.17 -0.11 24.87
CA SER A 152 -2.66 -0.36 26.24
C SER A 152 -3.75 0.62 26.69
N THR A 153 -4.14 1.55 25.82
CA THR A 153 -5.29 2.44 26.04
C THR A 153 -6.60 1.66 26.15
N GLU A 154 -7.64 2.27 26.72
CA GLU A 154 -8.94 1.60 26.87
C GLU A 154 -9.48 1.14 25.49
N PRO A 155 -9.80 -0.15 25.31
CA PRO A 155 -10.26 -0.66 24.02
C PRO A 155 -11.67 -0.17 23.72
N GLU A 156 -11.84 0.50 22.57
CA GLU A 156 -13.12 0.99 22.06
C GLU A 156 -13.82 -0.05 21.16
N THR A 157 -13.08 -1.05 20.66
CA THR A 157 -13.61 -2.07 19.73
C THR A 157 -13.38 -3.51 20.22
N PRO A 158 -14.23 -4.48 19.80
CA PRO A 158 -14.00 -5.89 20.11
C PRO A 158 -12.62 -6.39 19.63
N HIS A 159 -12.16 -5.94 18.47
CA HIS A 159 -10.85 -6.30 17.93
C HIS A 159 -9.71 -5.79 18.80
N GLU A 160 -9.80 -4.54 19.27
CA GLU A 160 -8.84 -3.95 20.21
C GLU A 160 -8.78 -4.74 21.53
N LYS A 161 -9.93 -5.10 22.09
CA LYS A 161 -10.00 -5.91 23.32
C LYS A 161 -9.36 -7.29 23.14
N ILE A 162 -9.69 -7.99 22.05
CA ILE A 162 -9.10 -9.30 21.72
C ILE A 162 -7.58 -9.18 21.55
N PHE A 163 -7.10 -8.10 20.91
CA PHE A 163 -5.69 -7.84 20.78
C PHE A 163 -5.02 -7.73 22.16
N GLN A 164 -5.61 -6.97 23.07
CA GLN A 164 -5.05 -6.78 24.41
C GLN A 164 -4.97 -8.08 25.19
N ASP A 165 -6.09 -8.80 25.27
CA ASP A 165 -6.19 -10.06 26.01
C ASP A 165 -5.18 -11.10 25.50
N GLN A 166 -4.91 -11.11 24.19
CA GLN A 166 -4.03 -12.10 23.56
C GLN A 166 -2.55 -11.70 23.56
N TYR A 167 -2.23 -10.42 23.34
CA TYR A 167 -0.88 -9.97 23.01
C TYR A 167 -0.22 -9.10 24.08
N LEU A 168 -0.96 -8.26 24.83
CA LEU A 168 -0.31 -7.38 25.81
C LEU A 168 0.49 -8.13 26.88
N PRO A 169 0.00 -9.24 27.49
CA PRO A 169 0.80 -10.00 28.46
C PRO A 169 2.09 -10.57 27.86
N LEU A 170 2.07 -10.90 26.57
CA LEU A 170 3.26 -11.37 25.85
C LEU A 170 4.22 -10.22 25.56
N VAL A 171 3.71 -9.06 25.14
CA VAL A 171 4.51 -7.86 24.87
C VAL A 171 5.19 -7.37 26.13
N GLU A 172 4.46 -7.29 27.25
CA GLU A 172 5.01 -6.89 28.55
C GLU A 172 6.15 -7.83 28.97
N LYS A 173 5.93 -9.14 28.87
CA LYS A 173 6.98 -10.14 29.13
C LYS A 173 8.20 -9.97 28.23
N VAL A 174 8.02 -9.67 26.94
CA VAL A 174 9.13 -9.45 26.01
C VAL A 174 9.90 -8.18 26.35
N ILE A 175 9.21 -7.08 26.67
CA ILE A 175 9.84 -5.82 27.08
C ILE A 175 10.64 -6.03 28.37
N ASP A 176 10.10 -6.75 29.34
CA ASP A 176 10.79 -7.04 30.60
C ASP A 176 12.02 -7.93 30.40
N GLN A 177 11.92 -8.95 29.55
CA GLN A 177 13.06 -9.81 29.19
C GLN A 177 14.16 -9.04 28.45
N LEU A 178 13.80 -8.06 27.62
CA LEU A 178 14.76 -7.18 26.95
C LEU A 178 15.36 -6.14 27.90
N LYS A 179 14.65 -5.70 28.94
CA LYS A 179 15.20 -4.80 29.97
C LYS A 179 16.13 -5.52 30.93
N LYS A 180 15.83 -6.78 31.25
CA LYS A 180 16.54 -7.61 32.23
C LYS A 180 16.87 -8.98 31.60
N PRO A 181 17.88 -9.06 30.72
CA PRO A 181 18.30 -10.33 30.16
C PRO A 181 18.89 -11.25 31.24
N GLU A 182 18.50 -12.53 31.24
CA GLU A 182 19.06 -13.53 32.16
C GLU A 182 20.55 -13.79 31.87
N ASN A 183 20.94 -13.81 30.59
CA ASN A 183 22.33 -14.00 30.15
C ASN A 183 22.71 -12.96 29.07
N PRO A 184 23.24 -11.79 29.46
CA PRO A 184 23.66 -10.74 28.53
C PRO A 184 24.73 -11.18 27.52
N GLU A 185 25.54 -12.19 27.88
CA GLU A 185 26.61 -12.75 27.05
C GLU A 185 26.08 -13.52 25.83
N LYS A 186 24.84 -14.02 25.90
CA LYS A 186 24.22 -14.80 24.83
C LYS A 186 23.21 -13.96 24.06
N VAL A 187 23.73 -13.23 23.07
CA VAL A 187 22.93 -12.32 22.24
C VAL A 187 21.73 -13.03 21.61
N GLN A 188 21.94 -14.22 21.03
CA GLN A 188 20.84 -14.92 20.35
C GLN A 188 19.67 -15.26 21.27
N GLU A 189 19.92 -15.61 22.54
CA GLU A 189 18.88 -15.91 23.54
C GLU A 189 18.11 -14.64 23.93
N CYS A 190 18.80 -13.50 24.07
CA CYS A 190 18.19 -12.22 24.42
C CYS A 190 17.19 -11.71 23.37
N TRP A 191 17.43 -11.99 22.08
CA TRP A 191 16.58 -11.53 20.98
C TRP A 191 15.51 -12.56 20.55
N GLN A 192 15.57 -13.82 21.03
CA GLN A 192 14.54 -14.83 20.73
C GLN A 192 13.12 -14.36 21.08
N PRO A 193 12.84 -13.75 22.25
CA PRO A 193 11.48 -13.34 22.61
C PRO A 193 10.88 -12.36 21.59
N LEU A 194 11.68 -11.41 21.11
CA LEU A 194 11.26 -10.45 20.08
C LEU A 194 11.00 -11.13 18.74
N ARG A 195 11.87 -12.06 18.31
CA ARG A 195 11.67 -12.85 17.08
C ARG A 195 10.42 -13.73 17.14
N MET A 196 10.14 -14.33 18.29
CA MET A 196 8.92 -15.11 18.51
C MET A 196 7.67 -14.23 18.44
N LEU A 197 7.71 -13.03 19.04
CA LEU A 197 6.63 -12.06 18.96
C LEU A 197 6.37 -11.62 17.51
N GLN A 198 7.43 -11.26 16.77
CA GLN A 198 7.33 -10.89 15.35
C GLN A 198 6.73 -12.03 14.52
N THR A 199 7.18 -13.26 14.74
CA THR A 199 6.67 -14.45 14.06
C THR A 199 5.19 -14.69 14.35
N LYS A 200 4.73 -14.48 15.59
CA LYS A 200 3.30 -14.58 15.95
C LYS A 200 2.45 -13.55 15.18
N PHE A 201 2.91 -12.31 15.06
CA PHE A 201 2.20 -11.29 14.27
C PHE A 201 2.19 -11.62 12.77
N GLN A 202 3.32 -12.11 12.23
CA GLN A 202 3.42 -12.54 10.83
C GLN A 202 2.53 -13.75 10.51
N GLN A 203 2.47 -14.76 11.38
CA GLN A 203 1.66 -15.96 11.15
C GLN A 203 0.17 -15.63 11.04
N LYS A 204 -0.34 -14.67 11.84
CA LYS A 204 -1.74 -14.24 11.76
C LYS A 204 -2.07 -13.61 10.40
N THR A 205 -1.13 -12.84 9.85
CA THR A 205 -1.32 -12.16 8.56
C THR A 205 -1.15 -13.08 7.36
N HIS A 206 -0.28 -14.09 7.41
CA HIS A 206 -0.02 -15.00 6.28
C HIS A 206 -0.98 -16.19 6.20
N LYS A 207 -1.69 -16.54 7.28
CA LYS A 207 -2.61 -17.70 7.31
C LYS A 207 -3.87 -17.57 6.44
N ARG A 208 -4.11 -16.43 5.77
CA ARG A 208 -5.31 -16.24 4.93
C ARG A 208 -4.95 -15.56 3.61
N THR A 209 -5.08 -16.29 2.51
CA THR A 209 -4.94 -15.84 1.12
C THR A 209 -6.00 -14.80 0.71
N SER A 210 -7.00 -14.56 1.56
CA SER A 210 -7.86 -13.37 1.56
C SER A 210 -8.27 -13.10 3.01
N TYR A 211 -7.72 -12.04 3.61
CA TYR A 211 -8.06 -11.68 4.98
C TYR A 211 -9.35 -10.88 4.95
N SER A 212 -10.45 -11.51 5.33
CA SER A 212 -11.72 -10.84 5.57
C SER A 212 -11.86 -10.50 7.06
N LEU A 213 -12.26 -9.27 7.30
CA LEU A 213 -12.64 -8.73 8.60
C LEU A 213 -14.14 -8.50 8.64
N LYS A 214 -14.73 -8.57 9.85
CA LYS A 214 -16.09 -8.10 10.07
C LYS A 214 -16.05 -6.67 10.57
N MET A 215 -16.87 -5.79 9.98
CA MET A 215 -16.97 -4.39 10.39
C MET A 215 -17.34 -4.28 11.87
N GLN A 216 -18.28 -5.10 12.34
CA GLN A 216 -18.71 -5.12 13.75
C GLN A 216 -17.56 -5.37 14.74
N ASP A 217 -16.51 -6.08 14.33
CA ASP A 217 -15.39 -6.43 15.20
C ASP A 217 -14.39 -5.27 15.27
N ILE A 218 -14.22 -4.52 14.17
CA ILE A 218 -13.24 -3.43 14.04
C ILE A 218 -13.81 -2.02 14.24
N SER A 219 -15.12 -1.82 14.04
CA SER A 219 -15.87 -0.61 14.33
C SER A 219 -17.37 -0.94 14.44
N PRO A 220 -17.86 -1.21 15.66
CA PRO A 220 -19.29 -1.41 15.92
C PRO A 220 -20.13 -0.20 15.51
N ILE A 221 -19.56 1.00 15.61
CA ILE A 221 -20.22 2.27 15.25
C ILE A 221 -20.51 2.29 13.76
N LEU A 222 -19.51 2.06 12.89
CA LEU A 222 -19.71 2.01 11.44
C LEU A 222 -20.63 0.87 11.02
N ALA A 223 -20.55 -0.29 11.68
CA ALA A 223 -21.45 -1.42 11.41
C ALA A 223 -22.91 -1.11 11.82
N GLY A 224 -23.11 -0.29 12.84
CA GLY A 224 -24.40 0.12 13.37
C GLY A 224 -25.03 1.32 12.66
N MET A 225 -24.29 2.04 11.82
CA MET A 225 -24.81 3.20 11.08
C MET A 225 -25.94 2.77 10.16
N LYS A 226 -27.09 3.44 10.32
CA LYS A 226 -28.28 3.26 9.48
C LYS A 226 -28.87 4.61 9.13
N GLU A 227 -29.30 4.76 7.88
CA GLU A 227 -30.05 5.92 7.38
C GLU A 227 -29.41 7.26 7.73
N THR A 228 -28.11 7.42 7.42
CA THR A 228 -27.36 8.64 7.76
C THR A 228 -27.70 9.80 6.82
N VAL A 229 -27.43 11.02 7.28
CA VAL A 229 -27.54 12.25 6.45
C VAL A 229 -26.25 12.57 5.68
N ILE A 230 -25.21 11.73 5.87
CA ILE A 230 -23.89 11.88 5.25
C ILE A 230 -24.02 11.66 3.74
N ALA A 231 -23.58 12.64 2.94
CA ALA A 231 -23.50 12.48 1.50
C ALA A 231 -22.49 11.41 1.10
N MET A 232 -22.78 10.64 0.06
CA MET A 232 -21.88 9.60 -0.45
C MET A 232 -20.56 10.24 -0.95
N PRO A 233 -19.38 9.79 -0.46
CA PRO A 233 -18.11 10.42 -0.80
C PRO A 233 -17.79 10.40 -2.30
N GLY A 234 -17.45 11.55 -2.87
CA GLY A 234 -16.99 11.64 -4.25
C GLY A 234 -18.08 11.48 -5.32
N ILE A 235 -19.37 11.60 -4.95
CA ILE A 235 -20.49 11.64 -5.90
C ILE A 235 -21.00 13.07 -6.04
N ASP A 236 -20.96 13.61 -7.25
CA ASP A 236 -21.48 14.94 -7.54
C ASP A 236 -23.01 14.97 -7.45
N SER A 237 -23.53 15.94 -6.70
CA SER A 237 -24.97 16.10 -6.43
C SER A 237 -25.78 16.68 -7.61
N SER A 238 -25.14 16.89 -8.76
CA SER A 238 -25.62 17.80 -9.82
C SER A 238 -26.65 17.22 -10.80
N SER A 239 -26.97 15.92 -10.75
CA SER A 239 -27.91 15.33 -11.74
C SER A 239 -28.96 14.33 -11.21
N LYS A 240 -28.78 13.71 -10.04
CA LYS A 240 -29.69 12.65 -9.53
C LYS A 240 -30.16 12.85 -8.08
N GLY A 241 -29.97 14.04 -7.53
CA GLY A 241 -30.21 14.29 -6.11
C GLY A 241 -29.06 13.81 -5.23
N ARG A 242 -29.07 14.21 -3.95
CA ARG A 242 -28.03 13.87 -2.99
C ARG A 242 -28.22 12.42 -2.54
N VAL A 243 -27.27 11.55 -2.88
CA VAL A 243 -27.21 10.17 -2.36
C VAL A 243 -26.57 10.19 -0.99
N THR A 244 -27.23 9.63 0.02
CA THR A 244 -26.68 9.51 1.38
C THR A 244 -26.27 8.07 1.70
N ILE A 245 -25.41 7.91 2.72
CA ILE A 245 -24.99 6.60 3.20
C ILE A 245 -26.11 6.01 4.05
N VAL A 246 -26.74 4.93 3.56
CA VAL A 246 -27.72 4.15 4.33
C VAL A 246 -27.03 3.22 5.30
N GLY A 247 -25.85 2.70 4.97
CA GLY A 247 -25.08 1.84 5.86
C GLY A 247 -23.84 1.27 5.18
N LEU A 248 -23.06 0.52 5.94
CA LEU A 248 -21.84 -0.13 5.46
C LEU A 248 -21.98 -1.66 5.51
N SER A 249 -21.33 -2.34 4.57
CA SER A 249 -21.20 -3.79 4.58
C SER A 249 -20.46 -4.27 5.83
N ASN A 250 -20.98 -5.29 6.50
CA ASN A 250 -20.26 -5.95 7.60
C ASN A 250 -19.05 -6.76 7.10
N HIS A 251 -18.92 -6.99 5.80
CA HIS A 251 -17.76 -7.67 5.22
C HIS A 251 -16.74 -6.66 4.69
N VAL A 252 -15.53 -6.70 5.25
CA VAL A 252 -14.37 -5.91 4.80
C VAL A 252 -13.32 -6.87 4.26
N SER A 253 -12.87 -6.66 3.02
CA SER A 253 -11.84 -7.48 2.40
C SER A 253 -10.50 -6.75 2.38
N ILE A 254 -9.42 -7.37 2.84
CA ILE A 254 -8.07 -6.82 2.72
C ILE A 254 -7.43 -7.35 1.44
N LEU A 255 -6.91 -6.44 0.60
CA LEU A 255 -6.23 -6.83 -0.63
C LEU A 255 -4.79 -7.30 -0.34
N PRO A 256 -4.30 -8.35 -1.03
CA PRO A 256 -2.99 -8.95 -0.79
C PRO A 256 -1.87 -8.15 -1.46
N THR A 257 -1.76 -6.87 -1.13
CA THR A 257 -0.67 -5.98 -1.58
C THR A 257 0.21 -5.56 -0.41
N LYS A 258 1.33 -4.90 -0.69
CA LYS A 258 2.29 -4.43 0.33
C LYS A 258 1.64 -3.53 1.38
N THR A 259 0.75 -2.64 0.95
CA THR A 259 0.06 -1.67 1.81
C THR A 259 -1.25 -2.19 2.40
N LYS A 260 -1.66 -3.43 2.06
CA LYS A 260 -2.86 -4.11 2.60
C LYS A 260 -4.10 -3.20 2.70
N PRO A 261 -4.50 -2.54 1.61
CA PRO A 261 -5.64 -1.64 1.63
C PRO A 261 -6.95 -2.42 1.85
N LYS A 262 -7.92 -1.76 2.46
CA LYS A 262 -9.21 -2.34 2.87
C LYS A 262 -10.27 -1.99 1.82
N LYS A 263 -10.89 -2.98 1.21
CA LYS A 263 -12.05 -2.81 0.33
C LYS A 263 -13.31 -2.67 1.18
N LEU A 264 -13.91 -1.49 1.13
CA LEU A 264 -15.13 -1.13 1.84
C LEU A 264 -16.30 -1.05 0.86
N MET A 265 -17.49 -1.44 1.32
CA MET A 265 -18.72 -1.32 0.53
C MET A 265 -19.77 -0.55 1.31
N PHE A 266 -20.37 0.44 0.67
CA PHE A 266 -21.36 1.38 1.19
C PHE A 266 -22.67 1.16 0.46
N TYR A 267 -23.78 1.27 1.19
CA TYR A 267 -25.12 1.23 0.62
C TYR A 267 -25.66 2.66 0.52
N GLY A 268 -26.04 3.07 -0.68
CA GLY A 268 -26.63 4.38 -0.94
C GLY A 268 -28.14 4.41 -0.72
N SER A 269 -28.67 5.60 -0.49
CA SER A 269 -30.12 5.87 -0.42
C SER A 269 -30.85 5.63 -1.74
N ASP A 270 -30.12 5.51 -2.85
CA ASP A 270 -30.61 5.14 -4.18
C ASP A 270 -30.70 3.62 -4.40
N GLY A 271 -30.32 2.82 -3.40
CA GLY A 271 -30.29 1.36 -3.47
C GLY A 271 -29.05 0.79 -4.16
N GLN A 272 -28.12 1.64 -4.61
CA GLN A 272 -26.87 1.20 -5.22
C GLN A 272 -25.81 0.87 -4.17
N THR A 273 -24.94 -0.08 -4.50
CA THR A 273 -23.73 -0.36 -3.70
C THR A 273 -22.54 0.41 -4.27
N TYR A 274 -21.85 1.14 -3.41
CA TYR A 274 -20.66 1.91 -3.74
C TYR A 274 -19.45 1.28 -3.07
N THR A 275 -18.45 0.95 -3.87
CA THR A 275 -17.25 0.29 -3.39
C THR A 275 -16.10 1.30 -3.33
N TYR A 276 -15.34 1.28 -2.24
CA TYR A 276 -14.15 2.12 -2.07
C TYR A 276 -12.96 1.27 -1.65
N LEU A 277 -11.80 1.65 -2.15
CA LEU A 277 -10.51 1.21 -1.66
C LEU A 277 -10.04 2.20 -0.60
N PHE A 278 -9.91 1.72 0.62
CA PHE A 278 -9.39 2.51 1.74
C PHE A 278 -7.89 2.26 1.90
N LYS A 279 -7.10 3.31 1.71
CA LYS A 279 -5.64 3.29 1.82
C LYS A 279 -5.19 4.04 3.06
N GLY A 280 -4.26 3.44 3.79
CA GLY A 280 -3.61 4.01 4.97
C GLY A 280 -2.10 4.08 4.79
N LEU A 281 -1.46 5.00 5.52
CA LEU A 281 -0.03 5.30 5.43
C LEU A 281 0.40 5.78 4.03
N GLU A 282 -0.52 6.39 3.29
CA GLU A 282 -0.32 6.88 1.93
C GLU A 282 -0.97 8.26 1.80
N ASP A 283 -0.23 9.22 1.26
CA ASP A 283 -0.75 10.54 0.95
C ASP A 283 -1.46 10.50 -0.41
N LEU A 284 -2.76 10.79 -0.41
CA LEU A 284 -3.62 10.77 -1.60
C LEU A 284 -3.94 12.17 -2.14
N HIS A 285 -3.36 13.24 -1.59
CA HIS A 285 -3.66 14.60 -2.07
C HIS A 285 -3.17 14.80 -3.50
N LEU A 286 -2.02 14.21 -3.87
CA LEU A 286 -1.54 14.30 -5.24
C LEU A 286 -2.51 13.61 -6.21
N ASP A 287 -2.95 12.39 -5.90
CA ASP A 287 -3.94 11.65 -6.67
C ASP A 287 -5.24 12.44 -6.83
N GLU A 288 -5.72 13.09 -5.77
CA GLU A 288 -6.89 13.99 -5.81
C GLU A 288 -6.69 15.12 -6.84
N ARG A 289 -5.53 15.79 -6.83
CA ARG A 289 -5.22 16.86 -7.78
C ARG A 289 -5.15 16.37 -9.22
N ILE A 290 -4.60 15.17 -9.45
CA ILE A 290 -4.61 14.56 -10.78
C ILE A 290 -6.05 14.31 -11.24
N MET A 291 -6.93 13.78 -10.40
CA MET A 291 -8.34 13.56 -10.76
C MET A 291 -9.08 14.87 -11.04
N GLN A 292 -8.79 15.93 -10.30
CA GLN A 292 -9.33 17.29 -10.57
C GLN A 292 -8.84 17.80 -11.94
N PHE A 293 -7.56 17.64 -12.25
CA PHE A 293 -7.00 18.01 -13.57
C PHE A 293 -7.69 17.27 -14.72
N LEU A 294 -7.93 15.96 -14.56
CA LEU A 294 -8.68 15.17 -15.55
C LEU A 294 -10.12 15.67 -15.72
N SER A 295 -10.78 16.07 -14.63
CA SER A 295 -12.13 16.65 -14.68
C SER A 295 -12.17 17.97 -15.46
N ILE A 296 -11.19 18.85 -15.23
CA ILE A 296 -11.04 20.11 -15.98
C ILE A 296 -10.78 19.81 -17.46
N THR A 297 -9.89 18.87 -17.77
CA THR A 297 -9.59 18.45 -19.14
C THR A 297 -10.83 17.93 -19.87
N ASN A 298 -11.64 17.13 -19.18
CA ASN A 298 -12.92 16.65 -19.72
C ASN A 298 -13.89 17.79 -20.01
N THR A 299 -13.94 18.80 -19.13
CA THR A 299 -14.80 19.98 -19.33
C THR A 299 -14.39 20.72 -20.61
N MET A 300 -13.09 20.92 -20.83
CA MET A 300 -12.57 21.53 -22.07
C MET A 300 -12.89 20.70 -23.32
N MET A 301 -12.75 19.37 -23.25
CA MET A 301 -13.05 18.48 -24.38
C MET A 301 -14.54 18.43 -24.73
N GLN A 302 -15.42 18.57 -23.73
CA GLN A 302 -16.87 18.60 -23.93
C GLN A 302 -17.33 19.83 -24.72
N GLU A 303 -16.70 20.99 -24.51
CA GLU A 303 -17.05 22.22 -25.25
C GLU A 303 -16.69 22.12 -26.75
N ILE A 304 -15.63 21.37 -27.08
CA ILE A 304 -15.15 21.18 -28.45
C ILE A 304 -16.02 20.18 -29.21
N THR A 305 -16.59 19.17 -28.53
CA THR A 305 -17.39 18.10 -29.14
C THR A 305 -18.89 18.43 -29.17
N ASN A 306 -19.28 19.46 -29.91
CA ASN A 306 -20.68 19.75 -30.22
C ASN A 306 -21.15 18.90 -31.41
N GLY A 307 -21.85 17.78 -31.16
CA GLY A 307 -22.38 16.91 -32.21
C GLY A 307 -22.64 15.45 -31.78
N PRO A 308 -22.82 14.51 -32.74
CA PRO A 308 -23.03 13.07 -32.45
C PRO A 308 -21.80 12.38 -31.80
N ASP A 309 -20.62 13.01 -31.86
CA ASP A 309 -19.38 12.55 -31.21
C ASP A 309 -19.20 13.11 -29.78
N ARG A 310 -20.27 13.62 -29.18
CA ARG A 310 -20.26 14.10 -27.78
C ARG A 310 -19.76 12.98 -26.86
N ASN A 311 -18.68 13.27 -26.12
CA ASN A 311 -17.94 12.34 -25.23
C ASN A 311 -17.00 11.33 -25.89
N LEU A 312 -16.64 11.50 -27.18
CA LEU A 312 -15.61 10.66 -27.80
C LEU A 312 -14.22 10.90 -27.22
N TYR A 313 -13.91 12.16 -26.90
CA TYR A 313 -12.70 12.58 -26.20
C TYR A 313 -13.01 12.75 -24.73
N ARG A 314 -12.65 11.75 -23.92
CA ARG A 314 -12.87 11.78 -22.48
C ARG A 314 -11.76 10.99 -21.78
N ALA A 315 -11.17 11.59 -20.76
CA ALA A 315 -10.34 10.90 -19.79
C ALA A 315 -11.22 10.31 -18.69
N ARG A 316 -11.19 8.99 -18.50
CA ARG A 316 -11.83 8.38 -17.34
C ARG A 316 -11.08 8.84 -16.08
N HIS A 317 -11.84 9.25 -15.07
CA HIS A 317 -11.31 9.57 -13.75
C HIS A 317 -12.24 8.96 -12.70
N TYR A 318 -11.70 8.79 -11.49
CA TYR A 318 -12.41 8.27 -10.33
C TYR A 318 -12.26 9.26 -9.17
N SER A 319 -13.12 9.17 -8.17
CA SER A 319 -13.08 10.09 -7.04
C SER A 319 -12.09 9.60 -5.99
N VAL A 320 -11.22 10.51 -5.55
CA VAL A 320 -10.25 10.33 -4.46
C VAL A 320 -10.62 11.29 -3.35
N ILE A 321 -10.73 10.78 -2.12
CA ILE A 321 -11.16 11.54 -0.95
C ILE A 321 -10.09 11.39 0.15
N PRO A 322 -9.14 12.33 0.25
CA PRO A 322 -8.21 12.37 1.37
C PRO A 322 -8.97 12.58 2.68
N LEU A 323 -8.64 11.76 3.69
CA LEU A 323 -9.24 11.83 5.04
C LEU A 323 -8.24 12.35 6.08
N GLY A 324 -7.09 12.83 5.64
CA GLY A 324 -5.96 13.29 6.45
C GLY A 324 -4.67 13.23 5.64
N PRO A 325 -3.51 13.51 6.27
CA PRO A 325 -2.23 13.57 5.55
C PRO A 325 -1.78 12.21 4.99
N ARG A 326 -2.28 11.09 5.53
CA ARG A 326 -1.77 9.75 5.21
C ARG A 326 -2.86 8.68 5.11
N SER A 327 -4.08 9.07 4.79
CA SER A 327 -5.18 8.13 4.61
C SER A 327 -6.25 8.72 3.72
N GLY A 328 -6.94 7.87 2.97
CA GLY A 328 -8.12 8.30 2.24
C GLY A 328 -8.80 7.19 1.45
N LEU A 329 -9.90 7.55 0.81
CA LEU A 329 -10.74 6.65 0.03
C LEU A 329 -10.49 6.88 -1.45
N ILE A 330 -10.40 5.79 -2.20
CA ILE A 330 -10.38 5.79 -3.67
C ILE A 330 -11.61 5.04 -4.14
N SER A 331 -12.38 5.63 -5.05
CA SER A 331 -13.56 4.97 -5.61
C SER A 331 -13.14 3.75 -6.41
N TRP A 332 -13.80 2.63 -6.18
CA TRP A 332 -13.54 1.40 -6.92
C TRP A 332 -14.25 1.45 -8.27
N VAL A 333 -13.54 1.07 -9.33
CA VAL A 333 -14.10 1.03 -10.68
C VAL A 333 -14.45 -0.42 -11.04
N ASP A 334 -15.73 -0.73 -11.04
CA ASP A 334 -16.22 -2.07 -11.38
C ASP A 334 -16.23 -2.33 -12.90
N GLY A 335 -16.20 -3.61 -13.27
CA GLY A 335 -16.34 -4.07 -14.66
C GLY A 335 -15.13 -3.82 -15.57
N LYS A 336 -13.97 -3.45 -15.01
CA LYS A 336 -12.74 -3.21 -15.77
C LYS A 336 -11.77 -4.37 -15.64
N THR A 337 -11.09 -4.70 -16.73
CA THR A 337 -10.14 -5.81 -16.78
C THR A 337 -8.73 -5.26 -16.92
N PRO A 338 -7.80 -5.54 -15.98
CA PRO A 338 -6.39 -5.21 -16.16
C PRO A 338 -5.84 -5.91 -17.41
N VAL A 339 -5.05 -5.20 -18.22
CA VAL A 339 -4.50 -5.79 -19.46
C VAL A 339 -3.63 -7.03 -19.13
N PHE A 340 -2.94 -7.02 -17.99
CA PHE A 340 -2.14 -8.17 -17.53
C PHE A 340 -2.97 -9.44 -17.34
N ALA A 341 -4.25 -9.31 -16.96
CA ALA A 341 -5.13 -10.46 -16.80
C ALA A 341 -5.36 -11.20 -18.12
N LEU A 342 -5.36 -10.49 -19.26
CA LEU A 342 -5.49 -11.10 -20.59
C LEU A 342 -4.25 -11.92 -20.94
N TYR A 343 -3.07 -11.37 -20.69
CA TYR A 343 -1.79 -12.06 -20.89
C TYR A 343 -1.69 -13.31 -20.00
N LYS A 344 -2.03 -13.18 -18.71
CA LYS A 344 -2.02 -14.30 -17.75
C LYS A 344 -2.98 -15.42 -18.16
N ARG A 345 -4.19 -15.09 -18.61
CA ARG A 345 -5.16 -16.08 -19.13
C ARG A 345 -4.64 -16.77 -20.40
N TRP A 346 -3.94 -16.04 -21.27
CA TRP A 346 -3.29 -16.65 -22.44
C TRP A 346 -2.20 -17.64 -22.02
N GLN A 347 -1.28 -17.26 -21.12
CA GLN A 347 -0.24 -18.17 -20.61
C GLN A 347 -0.84 -19.44 -20.00
N GLN A 348 -1.92 -19.30 -19.22
CA GLN A 348 -2.67 -20.43 -18.67
C GLN A 348 -3.16 -21.39 -19.75
N ARG A 349 -3.76 -20.85 -20.82
CA ARG A 349 -4.25 -21.65 -21.95
C ARG A 349 -3.12 -22.37 -22.67
N GLU A 350 -2.03 -21.68 -22.98
CA GLU A 350 -0.85 -22.30 -23.63
C GLU A 350 -0.26 -23.43 -22.78
N ALA A 351 -0.16 -23.22 -21.45
CA ALA A 351 0.34 -24.24 -20.52
C ALA A 351 -0.55 -25.49 -20.44
N THR A 352 -1.85 -25.36 -20.74
CA THR A 352 -2.81 -26.47 -20.76
C THR A 352 -2.98 -27.14 -22.12
N LYS A 353 -2.37 -26.60 -23.20
CA LYS A 353 -2.42 -27.27 -24.50
C LYS A 353 -1.72 -28.63 -24.38
N PRO A 354 -2.37 -29.73 -24.78
CA PRO A 354 -1.73 -31.04 -24.75
C PRO A 354 -0.59 -31.02 -25.77
N VAL A 355 0.64 -30.84 -25.28
CA VAL A 355 1.83 -31.03 -26.11
C VAL A 355 1.84 -32.52 -26.45
N SER A 356 1.58 -32.83 -27.72
CA SER A 356 1.85 -34.13 -28.31
C SER A 356 3.36 -34.40 -28.22
N LYS A 357 3.81 -34.90 -27.06
CA LYS A 357 4.92 -35.84 -26.83
C LYS A 357 5.23 -35.92 -25.33
N SER A 358 5.01 -37.13 -24.80
CA SER A 358 5.67 -37.75 -23.63
C SER A 358 5.78 -36.99 -22.30
N SER A 359 5.19 -37.64 -21.29
CA SER A 359 5.52 -37.64 -19.87
C SER A 359 4.86 -36.60 -18.95
N SER A 360 4.05 -37.17 -18.06
CA SER A 360 3.78 -36.76 -16.67
C SER A 360 3.05 -35.44 -16.41
N SER A 361 1.92 -35.59 -15.71
CA SER A 361 1.21 -34.61 -14.90
C SER A 361 2.12 -33.89 -13.90
N ALA A 362 2.85 -32.89 -14.37
CA ALA A 362 3.44 -31.87 -13.51
C ALA A 362 2.43 -30.72 -13.41
N ASN A 363 2.14 -30.25 -12.20
CA ASN A 363 1.46 -28.97 -12.01
C ASN A 363 2.21 -27.92 -12.85
N THR A 364 1.62 -27.45 -13.95
CA THR A 364 2.27 -26.48 -14.84
C THR A 364 2.36 -25.15 -14.10
N ILE A 365 3.49 -24.92 -13.42
CA ILE A 365 3.76 -23.65 -12.72
C ILE A 365 3.95 -22.59 -13.81
N ILE A 366 3.01 -21.65 -13.88
CA ILE A 366 3.11 -20.50 -14.77
C ILE A 366 4.25 -19.63 -14.25
N GLN A 367 5.29 -19.48 -15.06
CA GLN A 367 6.46 -18.69 -14.72
C GLN A 367 6.09 -17.21 -14.61
N ARG A 368 6.73 -16.52 -13.66
CA ARG A 368 6.56 -15.07 -13.50
C ARG A 368 7.24 -14.32 -14.65
N PRO A 369 6.80 -13.11 -15.00
CA PRO A 369 7.45 -12.30 -16.03
C PRO A 369 8.95 -12.11 -15.80
N SER A 370 9.38 -11.93 -14.55
CA SER A 370 10.79 -11.84 -14.19
C SER A 370 11.56 -13.12 -14.53
N GLU A 371 11.00 -14.29 -14.22
CA GLU A 371 11.61 -15.59 -14.49
C GLU A 371 11.75 -15.81 -16.00
N LEU A 372 10.70 -15.51 -16.77
CA LEU A 372 10.72 -15.61 -18.24
C LEU A 372 11.82 -14.75 -18.85
N PHE A 373 11.95 -13.52 -18.38
CA PHE A 373 12.98 -12.59 -18.84
C PHE A 373 14.39 -13.09 -18.51
N TYR A 374 14.67 -13.45 -17.26
CA TYR A 374 16.01 -13.90 -16.84
C TYR A 374 16.40 -15.25 -17.45
N ASN A 375 15.44 -16.15 -17.69
CA ASN A 375 15.71 -17.43 -18.36
C ASN A 375 16.23 -17.26 -19.79
N LYS A 376 15.79 -16.21 -20.51
CA LYS A 376 16.28 -15.86 -21.85
C LYS A 376 17.56 -15.04 -21.78
N LEU A 377 17.64 -14.10 -20.83
CA LEU A 377 18.74 -13.17 -20.71
C LEU A 377 20.05 -13.84 -20.24
N ASN A 378 19.99 -14.66 -19.20
CA ASN A 378 21.19 -15.18 -18.54
C ASN A 378 22.09 -16.01 -19.47
N PRO A 379 21.58 -16.93 -20.32
CA PRO A 379 22.41 -17.65 -21.29
C PRO A 379 23.11 -16.70 -22.28
N LEU A 380 22.38 -15.71 -22.81
CA LEU A 380 22.92 -14.75 -23.78
C LEU A 380 23.98 -13.83 -23.16
N LEU A 381 23.83 -13.44 -21.90
CA LEU A 381 24.84 -12.67 -21.17
C LEU A 381 26.11 -13.49 -20.91
N GLN A 382 25.97 -14.78 -20.61
CA GLN A 382 27.10 -15.70 -20.43
C GLN A 382 27.86 -15.91 -21.74
N ASP A 383 27.15 -16.13 -22.85
CA ASP A 383 27.74 -16.28 -24.18
C ASP A 383 28.49 -15.01 -24.64
N TYR A 384 28.01 -13.83 -24.25
CA TYR A 384 28.66 -12.54 -24.52
C TYR A 384 29.85 -12.26 -23.57
N GLY A 385 30.06 -13.06 -22.53
CA GLY A 385 31.17 -12.93 -21.59
C GLY A 385 30.99 -11.86 -20.52
N VAL A 386 29.76 -11.50 -20.16
CA VAL A 386 29.48 -10.56 -19.06
C VAL A 386 29.83 -11.22 -17.72
N LYS A 387 30.75 -10.61 -16.97
CA LYS A 387 31.28 -11.18 -15.71
C LYS A 387 30.32 -10.99 -14.54
N ASN A 388 29.65 -9.85 -14.47
CA ASN A 388 28.73 -9.53 -13.39
C ASN A 388 27.28 -9.50 -13.91
N LEU A 389 26.56 -10.60 -13.72
CA LEU A 389 25.16 -10.73 -14.13
C LEU A 389 24.24 -9.79 -13.35
N GLU A 390 24.66 -9.36 -12.16
CA GLU A 390 23.90 -8.49 -11.27
C GLU A 390 24.02 -7.00 -11.63
N ASN A 391 25.05 -6.61 -12.36
CA ASN A 391 25.22 -5.21 -12.75
C ASN A 391 24.47 -4.89 -14.05
N ARG A 392 23.22 -4.43 -13.92
CA ARG A 392 22.37 -4.07 -15.07
C ARG A 392 22.94 -3.00 -16.00
N LYS A 393 23.83 -2.14 -15.49
CA LYS A 393 24.50 -1.10 -16.30
C LYS A 393 25.48 -1.70 -17.32
N GLU A 394 25.98 -2.90 -17.06
CA GLU A 394 26.92 -3.61 -17.93
C GLU A 394 26.23 -4.44 -19.02
N TRP A 395 24.89 -4.53 -19.00
CA TRP A 395 24.15 -5.36 -19.94
C TRP A 395 24.16 -4.76 -21.36
N PRO A 396 24.60 -5.51 -22.38
CA PRO A 396 24.65 -5.01 -23.75
C PRO A 396 23.24 -4.76 -24.32
N LEU A 397 23.05 -3.58 -24.94
CA LEU A 397 21.78 -3.21 -25.55
C LEU A 397 21.35 -4.17 -26.68
N SER A 398 22.30 -4.74 -27.42
CA SER A 398 22.03 -5.74 -28.46
C SER A 398 21.34 -6.98 -27.91
N ILE A 399 21.83 -7.51 -26.78
CA ILE A 399 21.26 -8.67 -26.11
C ILE A 399 19.86 -8.36 -25.57
N LEU A 400 19.67 -7.19 -24.95
CA LEU A 400 18.35 -6.78 -24.47
C LEU A 400 17.32 -6.67 -25.60
N LYS A 401 17.73 -6.13 -26.75
CA LYS A 401 16.88 -6.08 -27.96
C LYS A 401 16.56 -7.49 -28.48
N GLN A 402 17.54 -8.39 -28.49
CA GLN A 402 17.34 -9.77 -28.91
C GLN A 402 16.30 -10.46 -28.01
N VAL A 403 16.47 -10.40 -26.68
CA VAL A 403 15.53 -10.98 -25.71
C VAL A 403 14.12 -10.42 -25.90
N LEU A 404 13.99 -9.11 -26.11
CA LEU A 404 12.69 -8.47 -26.38
C LEU A 404 12.04 -9.04 -27.64
N VAL A 405 12.76 -9.13 -28.75
CA VAL A 405 12.24 -9.67 -30.02
C VAL A 405 11.83 -11.12 -29.89
N GLU A 406 12.63 -11.94 -29.19
CA GLU A 406 12.28 -13.35 -28.91
C GLU A 406 10.96 -13.46 -28.13
N LEU A 407 10.81 -12.69 -27.05
CA LEU A 407 9.58 -12.70 -26.23
C LEU A 407 8.36 -12.16 -26.99
N MET A 408 8.55 -11.17 -27.87
CA MET A 408 7.51 -10.66 -28.74
C MET A 408 7.04 -11.70 -29.75
N ASN A 409 7.95 -12.52 -30.30
CA ASN A 409 7.60 -13.57 -31.25
C ASN A 409 6.87 -14.76 -30.59
N GLU A 410 7.11 -15.01 -29.30
CA GLU A 410 6.42 -16.05 -28.53
C GLU A 410 4.98 -15.63 -28.17
N THR A 411 4.68 -14.34 -28.10
CA THR A 411 3.38 -13.81 -27.66
C THR A 411 2.54 -13.33 -28.85
N PRO A 412 1.28 -13.78 -29.02
CA PRO A 412 0.40 -13.26 -30.06
C PRO A 412 0.17 -11.76 -29.91
N SER A 413 0.27 -11.02 -31.02
CA SER A 413 0.08 -9.56 -31.05
C SER A 413 -1.39 -9.12 -31.02
N ASP A 414 -2.33 -10.06 -31.13
CA ASP A 414 -3.76 -9.79 -31.31
C ASP A 414 -4.61 -10.14 -30.09
N LEU A 415 -4.01 -10.42 -28.92
CA LEU A 415 -4.72 -10.84 -27.72
C LEU A 415 -5.86 -9.88 -27.33
N LEU A 416 -5.56 -8.58 -27.23
CA LEU A 416 -6.56 -7.57 -26.86
C LEU A 416 -7.59 -7.37 -27.98
N ALA A 417 -7.15 -7.30 -29.24
CA ALA A 417 -8.03 -7.10 -30.39
C ALA A 417 -9.07 -8.23 -30.51
N LYS A 418 -8.63 -9.49 -30.31
CA LYS A 418 -9.51 -10.67 -30.27
C LYS A 418 -10.47 -10.63 -29.09
N GLU A 419 -10.02 -10.20 -27.91
CA GLU A 419 -10.90 -10.11 -26.74
C GLU A 419 -12.02 -9.08 -26.97
N LEU A 420 -11.69 -7.91 -27.54
CA LEU A 420 -12.68 -6.89 -27.90
C LEU A 420 -13.66 -7.39 -28.97
N TRP A 421 -13.19 -8.19 -29.94
CA TRP A 421 -14.05 -8.83 -30.94
C TRP A 421 -14.99 -9.85 -30.30
N CYS A 422 -14.47 -10.78 -29.50
CA CYS A 422 -15.24 -11.85 -28.88
C CYS A 422 -16.27 -11.33 -27.86
N ASN A 423 -16.02 -10.18 -27.24
CA ASN A 423 -16.96 -9.57 -26.30
C ASN A 423 -18.05 -8.73 -27.01
N ALA A 424 -17.88 -8.39 -28.28
CA ALA A 424 -18.85 -7.62 -29.04
C ALA A 424 -20.00 -8.51 -29.56
N ILE A 425 -21.24 -8.01 -29.41
CA ILE A 425 -22.45 -8.74 -29.84
C ILE A 425 -22.55 -8.82 -31.37
N ASN A 426 -22.07 -7.79 -32.08
CA ASN A 426 -22.05 -7.72 -33.54
C ASN A 426 -20.97 -6.77 -34.05
N ALA A 427 -20.75 -6.76 -35.37
CA ALA A 427 -19.72 -5.96 -36.02
C ALA A 427 -19.88 -4.44 -35.81
N GLY A 428 -21.12 -3.94 -35.69
CA GLY A 428 -21.38 -2.52 -35.44
C GLY A 428 -20.95 -2.09 -34.04
N VAL A 429 -21.24 -2.91 -33.02
CA VAL A 429 -20.78 -2.69 -31.64
C VAL A 429 -19.26 -2.79 -31.57
N TRP A 430 -18.67 -3.80 -32.20
CA TRP A 430 -17.21 -3.94 -32.27
C TRP A 430 -16.53 -2.71 -32.84
N TRP A 431 -17.04 -2.17 -33.96
CA TRP A 431 -16.50 -0.95 -34.56
C TRP A 431 -16.55 0.24 -33.60
N GLN A 432 -17.64 0.41 -32.84
CA GLN A 432 -17.75 1.47 -31.84
C GLN A 432 -16.77 1.28 -30.68
N VAL A 433 -16.59 0.05 -30.19
CA VAL A 433 -15.66 -0.30 -29.10
C VAL A 433 -14.22 -0.02 -29.52
N VAL A 434 -13.79 -0.50 -30.69
CA VAL A 434 -12.45 -0.24 -31.21
C VAL A 434 -12.21 1.26 -31.43
N ARG A 435 -13.23 1.97 -31.93
CA ARG A 435 -13.16 3.42 -32.10
C ARG A 435 -12.94 4.11 -30.76
N LYS A 436 -13.76 3.82 -29.75
CA LYS A 436 -13.64 4.38 -28.39
C LYS A 436 -12.29 4.06 -27.74
N TYR A 437 -11.79 2.84 -27.91
CA TYR A 437 -10.46 2.43 -27.43
C TYR A 437 -9.36 3.32 -27.99
N SER A 438 -9.34 3.53 -29.31
CA SER A 438 -8.34 4.39 -29.96
C SER A 438 -8.37 5.83 -29.43
N TYR A 439 -9.56 6.42 -29.26
CA TYR A 439 -9.68 7.78 -28.71
C TYR A 439 -9.32 7.86 -27.23
N SER A 440 -9.75 6.89 -26.42
CA SER A 440 -9.46 6.84 -24.97
C SER A 440 -7.95 6.75 -24.73
N ILE A 441 -7.25 5.88 -25.48
CA ILE A 441 -5.80 5.80 -25.41
C ILE A 441 -5.15 7.09 -25.87
N ALA A 442 -5.56 7.67 -27.00
CA ALA A 442 -4.97 8.91 -27.49
C ALA A 442 -5.07 10.04 -26.45
N VAL A 443 -6.25 10.20 -25.84
CA VAL A 443 -6.49 11.18 -24.77
C VAL A 443 -5.56 10.91 -23.58
N MET A 444 -5.54 9.68 -23.07
CA MET A 444 -4.74 9.35 -21.88
C MET A 444 -3.23 9.36 -22.16
N SER A 445 -2.79 9.08 -23.39
CA SER A 445 -1.38 9.20 -23.79
C SER A 445 -0.91 10.65 -23.82
N ILE A 446 -1.70 11.57 -24.38
CA ILE A 446 -1.34 13.00 -24.43
C ILE A 446 -1.36 13.61 -23.04
N ILE A 447 -2.41 13.34 -22.26
CA ILE A 447 -2.47 13.79 -20.87
C ILE A 447 -1.31 13.19 -20.06
N GLY A 448 -1.01 11.90 -20.27
CA GLY A 448 0.11 11.20 -19.66
C GLY A 448 1.45 11.87 -19.95
N TYR A 449 1.67 12.26 -21.20
CA TYR A 449 2.87 12.99 -21.62
C TYR A 449 2.97 14.38 -20.95
N ILE A 450 1.87 15.14 -20.89
CA ILE A 450 1.85 16.49 -20.30
C ILE A 450 2.13 16.45 -18.79
N ILE A 451 1.52 15.50 -18.07
CA ILE A 451 1.67 15.38 -16.61
C ILE A 451 2.99 14.69 -16.24
N GLY A 452 3.57 13.89 -17.14
CA GLY A 452 4.71 13.03 -16.82
C GLY A 452 4.31 11.77 -16.06
N LEU A 453 3.15 11.19 -16.40
CA LEU A 453 2.64 9.98 -15.74
C LEU A 453 3.56 8.76 -15.98
N GLY A 454 4.15 8.23 -14.90
CA GLY A 454 4.97 7.00 -14.89
C GLY A 454 4.19 5.73 -14.50
N ASP A 455 4.88 4.60 -14.34
CA ASP A 455 4.29 3.34 -13.82
C ASP A 455 3.10 2.78 -14.62
N ARG A 456 3.21 2.77 -15.95
CA ARG A 456 2.18 2.28 -16.88
C ARG A 456 2.22 0.77 -17.10
N HIS A 457 2.46 -0.01 -16.05
CA HIS A 457 2.48 -1.48 -16.15
C HIS A 457 1.07 -2.04 -16.39
N LEU A 458 0.99 -3.29 -16.88
CA LEU A 458 -0.26 -3.89 -17.35
C LEU A 458 -1.31 -4.15 -16.26
N ASP A 459 -0.94 -4.09 -14.97
CA ASP A 459 -1.90 -4.10 -13.86
C ASP A 459 -2.53 -2.72 -13.56
N ASN A 460 -1.88 -1.61 -13.95
CA ASN A 460 -2.37 -0.24 -13.74
C ASN A 460 -3.17 0.29 -14.94
N VAL A 461 -3.05 -0.38 -16.10
CA VAL A 461 -3.85 -0.07 -17.29
C VAL A 461 -5.02 -1.05 -17.34
N LEU A 462 -6.22 -0.53 -17.13
CA LEU A 462 -7.45 -1.30 -17.17
C LEU A 462 -8.21 -0.99 -18.45
N VAL A 463 -8.95 -1.96 -18.98
CA VAL A 463 -9.79 -1.77 -20.16
C VAL A 463 -11.20 -2.22 -19.84
N ASP A 464 -12.19 -1.42 -20.23
CA ASP A 464 -13.58 -1.85 -20.30
C ASP A 464 -13.80 -2.61 -21.61
N LEU A 465 -13.90 -3.93 -21.55
CA LEU A 465 -14.12 -4.76 -22.73
C LEU A 465 -15.48 -4.52 -23.40
N SER A 466 -16.43 -3.89 -22.70
CA SER A 466 -17.77 -3.60 -23.22
C SER A 466 -17.83 -2.22 -23.90
N SER A 467 -17.12 -1.23 -23.38
CA SER A 467 -17.12 0.14 -23.94
C SER A 467 -15.91 0.45 -24.82
N GLY A 468 -14.79 -0.24 -24.61
CA GLY A 468 -13.49 0.02 -25.22
C GLY A 468 -12.65 1.08 -24.50
N GLU A 469 -13.20 1.78 -23.50
CA GLU A 469 -12.45 2.83 -22.78
C GLU A 469 -11.33 2.24 -21.91
N VAL A 470 -10.28 3.04 -21.75
CA VAL A 470 -9.07 2.76 -20.97
C VAL A 470 -9.01 3.68 -19.77
#